data_AF-X1LJ11-F1
#
_entry.id   AF-X1LJ11-F1
#
_cell.length_a   1.000
_cell.length_b   1.000
_cell.length_c   1.000
_cell.angle_alpha   90.00
_cell.angle_beta   90.00
_cell.angle_gamma   90.00
#
_symmetry.space_group_name_H-M   'P 1'
#
loop_
_entity.id
_entity.type
_entity.pdbx_description
1 polymer ?
#
loop_
_entity_poly.entity_id
_entity_poly.type
_entity_poly.pdbx_seq_one_letter_code
_entity_poly.pdbx_strand_id
1 'polypeptide(L)'
;RLFGTNIPKKTTPTGLAFLRQHISHLLPNIAPYVDGFNHHLCDAAIAAYTAYLHYRGKTELCGEPEEGAICLPFLDRVAYSA
;
A
#
# COMPACT_ATOMS: atom_id res chain seq x y z
N ARG A 1 5.09 -9.54 2.27
CA ARG A 1 4.99 -8.07 2.09
C ARG A 1 3.76 -7.77 1.23
N LEU A 2 3.11 -6.61 1.41
CA LEU A 2 1.82 -6.26 0.79
C LEU A 2 1.77 -6.49 -0.73
N PHE A 3 2.82 -6.18 -1.49
CA PHE A 3 2.82 -6.37 -2.96
C PHE A 3 3.81 -7.45 -3.43
N GLY A 4 4.16 -8.40 -2.56
CA GLY A 4 5.11 -9.46 -2.91
C GLY A 4 6.54 -8.96 -3.15
N THR A 5 7.22 -9.56 -4.13
CA THR A 5 8.60 -9.26 -4.56
C THR A 5 8.61 -8.68 -5.98
N ASN A 6 9.76 -8.17 -6.44
CA ASN A 6 9.95 -7.64 -7.80
C ASN A 6 9.03 -6.45 -8.16
N ILE A 7 8.80 -5.54 -7.21
CA ILE A 7 7.99 -4.34 -7.41
C ILE A 7 8.70 -3.38 -8.39
N PRO A 8 8.09 -3.00 -9.52
CA PRO A 8 8.71 -2.06 -10.46
C PRO A 8 8.85 -0.67 -9.83
N LYS A 9 9.83 0.11 -10.30
CA LYS A 9 10.06 1.48 -9.81
C LYS A 9 8.81 2.34 -10.01
N LYS A 10 8.27 2.92 -8.92
CA LYS A 10 7.04 3.75 -8.94
C LYS A 10 7.09 4.97 -9.86
N THR A 11 8.29 5.42 -10.24
CA THR A 11 8.50 6.55 -11.16
C THR A 11 8.38 6.15 -12.62
N THR A 12 8.33 4.86 -12.95
CA THR A 12 8.13 4.39 -14.32
C THR A 12 6.64 4.18 -14.60
N PRO A 13 6.20 4.26 -15.87
CA PRO A 13 4.82 3.97 -16.24
C PRO A 13 4.35 2.58 -15.77
N THR A 14 5.22 1.56 -15.89
CA THR A 14 4.93 0.19 -15.44
C THR A 14 4.74 0.12 -13.93
N GLY A 15 5.60 0.79 -13.13
CA GLY A 15 5.44 0.82 -11.68
C GLY A 15 4.21 1.61 -11.24
N LEU A 16 3.86 2.67 -11.96
CA LEU A 16 2.64 3.41 -11.68
C LEU A 16 1.39 2.60 -12.00
N ALA A 17 1.36 1.90 -13.13
CA ALA A 17 0.26 0.99 -13.48
C ALA A 17 0.11 -0.14 -12.44
N PHE A 18 1.24 -0.72 -12.01
CA PHE A 18 1.28 -1.71 -10.93
C PHE A 18 0.65 -1.17 -9.64
N LEU A 19 1.06 0.02 -9.18
CA LEU A 19 0.52 0.63 -7.96
C LEU A 19 -0.97 0.92 -8.08
N ARG A 20 -1.41 1.51 -9.20
CA ARG A 20 -2.82 1.82 -9.46
C ARG A 20 -3.68 0.56 -9.41
N GLN A 21 -3.27 -0.50 -10.10
CA GLN A 21 -3.98 -1.78 -10.06
C GLN A 21 -4.13 -2.28 -8.62
N HIS A 22 -3.05 -2.35 -7.85
CA HIS A 22 -3.11 -2.83 -6.47
C HIS A 22 -3.95 -1.93 -5.55
N ILE A 23 -3.87 -0.62 -5.71
CA ILE A 23 -4.69 0.33 -4.93
C ILE A 23 -6.18 0.13 -5.24
N SER A 24 -6.56 -0.06 -6.49
CA SER A 24 -7.96 -0.34 -6.86
C SER A 24 -8.50 -1.63 -6.20
N HIS A 25 -7.65 -2.63 -5.97
CA HIS A 25 -8.05 -3.84 -5.22
C HIS A 25 -8.15 -3.60 -3.72
N LEU A 26 -7.23 -2.83 -3.13
CA LEU A 26 -7.25 -2.52 -1.68
C LEU A 26 -8.39 -1.56 -1.30
N LEU A 27 -8.69 -0.61 -2.18
CA LEU A 27 -9.63 0.48 -1.94
C LEU A 27 -10.65 0.55 -3.11
N PRO A 28 -11.56 -0.43 -3.23
CA PRO A 28 -12.46 -0.54 -4.38
C PRO A 28 -13.35 0.69 -4.56
N ASN A 29 -13.69 1.36 -3.46
CA ASN A 29 -14.55 2.55 -3.50
C ASN A 29 -13.88 3.79 -4.12
N ILE A 30 -12.55 3.83 -4.24
CA ILE A 30 -11.84 4.92 -4.91
C ILE A 30 -11.34 4.53 -6.30
N ALA A 31 -11.46 3.26 -6.69
CA ALA A 31 -10.98 2.73 -7.96
C ALA A 31 -11.38 3.59 -9.19
N PRO A 32 -12.60 4.16 -9.30
CA PRO A 32 -12.96 5.05 -10.41
C PRO A 32 -12.06 6.29 -10.59
N TYR A 33 -11.31 6.68 -9.56
CA TYR A 33 -10.44 7.87 -9.58
C TYR A 33 -8.95 7.52 -9.70
N VAL A 34 -8.59 6.25 -9.56
CA VAL A 34 -7.19 5.80 -9.43
C VAL A 34 -6.39 5.99 -10.73
N ASP A 35 -7.04 5.98 -11.89
CA ASP A 35 -6.37 6.22 -13.18
C ASP A 35 -5.71 7.60 -13.26
N GLY A 36 -6.22 8.58 -12.51
CA GLY A 36 -5.64 9.92 -12.39
C GLY A 36 -4.45 10.03 -11.43
N PHE A 37 -4.13 8.98 -10.66
CA PHE A 37 -3.12 9.07 -9.61
C PHE A 37 -1.71 9.12 -10.20
N ASN A 38 -0.92 10.12 -9.82
CA ASN A 38 0.53 10.04 -9.99
C ASN A 38 1.15 9.25 -8.82
N HIS A 39 2.46 9.06 -8.85
CA HIS A 39 3.16 8.28 -7.83
C HIS A 39 3.00 8.85 -6.41
N HIS A 40 2.89 10.17 -6.24
CA HIS A 40 2.63 10.81 -4.94
C HIS A 40 1.24 10.48 -4.40
N LEU A 41 0.20 10.52 -5.25
CA LEU A 41 -1.16 10.13 -4.86
C LEU A 41 -1.25 8.63 -4.54
N CYS A 42 -0.50 7.78 -5.26
CA CYS A 42 -0.37 6.38 -4.90
C CYS A 42 0.27 6.19 -3.50
N ASP A 43 1.38 6.88 -3.22
CA ASP A 43 2.01 6.85 -1.90
C ASP A 43 1.03 7.30 -0.80
N ALA A 44 0.31 8.41 -1.02
CA ALA A 44 -0.67 8.94 -0.08
C ALA A 44 -1.82 7.96 0.19
N ALA A 45 -2.36 7.31 -0.85
CA ALA A 45 -3.42 6.33 -0.70
C ALA A 45 -2.97 5.10 0.12
N ILE A 46 -1.75 4.61 -0.14
CA ILE A 46 -1.16 3.49 0.60
C ILE A 46 -0.89 3.88 2.06
N ALA A 47 -0.37 5.09 2.30
CA ALA A 47 -0.13 5.60 3.65
C ALA A 47 -1.44 5.75 4.43
N ALA A 48 -2.48 6.32 3.81
CA ALA A 48 -3.81 6.46 4.41
C ALA A 48 -4.44 5.10 4.75
N TYR A 49 -4.34 4.13 3.83
CA TYR A 49 -4.78 2.76 4.08
C TYR A 49 -4.01 2.11 5.24
N THR A 50 -2.69 2.30 5.30
CA THR A 50 -1.85 1.80 6.40
C THR A 50 -2.24 2.43 7.74
N ALA A 51 -2.53 3.74 7.76
CA ALA A 51 -3.03 4.43 8.96
C ALA A 51 -4.39 3.88 9.42
N TYR A 52 -5.30 3.60 8.47
CA TYR A 52 -6.57 2.94 8.78
C TYR A 52 -6.36 1.56 9.40
N LEU A 53 -5.45 0.74 8.83
CA LEU A 53 -5.13 -0.57 9.40
C LEU A 53 -4.53 -0.45 10.81
N HIS A 54 -3.63 0.51 11.03
CA HIS A 54 -3.06 0.77 12.35
C HIS A 54 -4.14 1.14 13.37
N TYR A 55 -5.05 2.05 13.01
CA TYR A 55 -6.20 2.40 13.84
C TYR A 55 -7.07 1.18 14.20
N ARG A 56 -7.15 0.19 13.31
CA ARG A 56 -7.89 -1.07 13.52
C ARG A 56 -7.07 -2.14 14.26
N GLY A 57 -5.85 -1.84 14.71
CA GLY A 57 -4.95 -2.80 15.35
C GLY A 57 -4.46 -3.90 14.40
N LYS A 58 -4.41 -3.63 13.09
CA LYS A 58 -4.01 -4.58 12.03
C LYS A 58 -2.61 -4.33 11.47
N THR A 59 -1.72 -3.80 12.31
CA THR A 59 -0.33 -3.52 11.95
C THR A 59 0.60 -3.93 13.07
N GLU A 60 1.85 -4.23 12.74
CA GLU A 60 2.97 -4.27 13.67
C GLU A 60 3.83 -3.02 13.55
N LEU A 61 4.54 -2.68 14.62
CA LEU A 61 5.59 -1.68 14.58
C LEU A 61 6.91 -2.36 14.20
N CYS A 62 7.66 -1.74 13.30
CA CYS A 62 9.00 -2.16 12.92
C CYS A 62 9.98 -1.01 13.15
N GLY A 63 11.06 -1.29 13.88
CA GLY A 63 12.02 -0.30 14.34
C GLY A 63 11.84 0.04 15.83
N GLU A 64 12.77 0.80 16.36
CA GLU A 64 12.75 1.25 17.75
C GLU A 64 11.92 2.53 17.89
N PRO A 65 10.96 2.61 18.84
CA PRO A 65 10.12 3.79 19.00
C PRO A 65 10.90 5.10 19.22
N GLU A 66 12.08 4.99 19.85
CA GLU A 66 12.96 6.12 20.19
C GLU A 66 13.72 6.67 18.98
N GLU A 67 14.06 5.81 18.02
CA GLU A 67 14.75 6.19 16.77
C GLU A 67 13.78 6.43 15.61
N GLY A 68 12.53 5.98 15.77
CA GLY A 68 11.48 6.03 14.77
C GLY A 68 11.02 4.64 14.37
N ALA A 69 9.72 4.40 14.46
CA ALA A 69 9.08 3.15 14.05
C ALA A 69 8.18 3.38 12.84
N ILE A 70 8.06 2.36 11.99
CA ILE A 70 7.09 2.33 10.89
C ILE A 70 6.00 1.30 11.17
N CYS A 71 4.77 1.63 10.79
CA CYS A 71 3.63 0.73 10.88
C CYS A 71 3.58 -0.19 9.65
N LEU A 72 3.71 -1.49 9.84
CA LEU A 72 3.61 -2.49 8.79
C LEU A 72 2.27 -3.22 8.86
N PRO A 73 1.48 -3.24 7.78
CA PRO A 73 0.28 -4.07 7.69
C PRO A 73 0.59 -5.54 7.96
N PHE A 74 -0.24 -6.21 8.78
CA PHE A 74 -0.19 -7.66 8.87
C PHE A 74 -0.47 -8.30 7.51
N LEU A 75 0.23 -9.39 7.21
CA LEU A 75 -0.01 -10.15 6.00
C LEU A 75 -1.20 -11.08 6.22
N ASP A 76 -2.39 -10.67 5.78
CA ASP A 76 -3.49 -11.62 5.60
C ASP A 76 -3.10 -12.58 4.48
N ARG A 77 -2.82 -13.84 4.81
CA ARG A 77 -2.49 -14.93 3.87
C ARG A 77 -3.56 -15.21 2.80
N VAL A 78 -4.69 -14.50 2.84
CA VAL A 78 -5.89 -14.77 2.01
C VAL A 78 -5.90 -13.96 0.70
N ALA A 79 -5.10 -12.90 0.56
CA ALA A 79 -5.27 -11.94 -0.55
C ALA A 79 -4.30 -12.12 -1.74
N TYR A 80 -3.34 -13.05 -1.70
CA TYR A 80 -2.29 -13.16 -2.74
C TYR A 80 -2.08 -14.59 -3.23
N SER A 81 -3.17 -15.27 -3.60
CA SER A 81 -3.15 -16.44 -4.47
C SER A 81 -3.68 -16.05 -5.84
N ALA A 82 -2.77 -15.68 -6.74
CA ALA A 82 -2.92 -15.70 -8.19
C ALA A 82 -1.52 -15.77 -8.81
#